data_AF-Q8CES1-F1
#
_entry.id   AF-Q8CES1-F1
#
_cell.length_a   1.000
_cell.length_b   1.000
_cell.length_c   1.000
_cell.angle_alpha   90.00
_cell.angle_beta   90.00
_cell.angle_gamma   90.00
#
_symmetry.space_group_name_H-M   'P 1'
#
loop_
_entity.id
_entity.type
_entity.pdbx_description
1 polymer ?
#
loop_
_entity_poly.entity_id
_entity_poly.type
_entity_poly.pdbx_seq_one_letter_code
_entity_poly.pdbx_strand_id
1 'polypeptide(L)'
;MDTDEQGAPGRKPLDRPQTPDELKFYARNYVMLALLAMILFLPFGILAIYFSIQTNEANKCSNWEDAYRNSSRTMWFNMLAIVAFVGIIYILVLVL
;
A
#
# COMPACT_ATOMS: atom_id res chain seq x y z
N MET A 1 -8.65 -25.48 -14.96
CA MET A 1 -7.24 -25.47 -14.51
C MET A 1 -7.13 -24.16 -13.77
N ASP A 2 -7.56 -24.16 -12.52
CA ASP A 2 -7.73 -22.93 -11.75
C ASP A 2 -6.35 -22.50 -11.30
N THR A 3 -5.77 -21.57 -12.05
CA THR A 3 -4.63 -20.81 -11.58
C THR A 3 -5.18 -19.88 -10.51
N ASP A 4 -5.30 -20.38 -9.28
CA ASP A 4 -5.51 -19.58 -8.09
C ASP A 4 -4.32 -18.61 -8.02
N GLU A 5 -4.47 -17.44 -8.64
CA GLU A 5 -3.58 -16.31 -8.39
C GLU A 5 -3.62 -16.09 -6.89
N GLN A 6 -2.54 -16.50 -6.21
CA GLN A 6 -2.40 -16.44 -4.76
C GLN A 6 -2.39 -14.98 -4.31
N GLY A 7 -3.57 -14.40 -4.17
CA GLY A 7 -3.78 -13.25 -3.30
C GLY A 7 -3.37 -13.60 -1.88
N ALA A 8 -3.18 -12.58 -1.04
CA ALA A 8 -2.82 -12.76 0.37
C ALA A 8 -3.68 -13.86 1.03
N PRO A 9 -3.13 -14.69 1.94
CA PRO A 9 -3.74 -15.93 2.40
C PRO A 9 -5.20 -15.74 2.80
N GLY A 10 -6.09 -16.52 2.17
CA GLY A 10 -7.54 -16.50 2.41
C GLY A 10 -8.35 -15.52 1.56
N ARG A 11 -7.72 -14.78 0.63
CA ARG A 11 -8.42 -13.88 -0.28
C ARG A 11 -8.76 -14.59 -1.59
N LYS A 12 -10.06 -14.76 -1.85
CA LYS A 12 -10.55 -15.19 -3.17
C LYS A 12 -10.98 -13.96 -3.96
N PRO A 13 -10.41 -13.73 -5.16
CA PRO A 13 -10.97 -12.78 -6.10
C PRO A 13 -12.47 -13.08 -6.30
N LEU A 14 -13.26 -12.04 -6.53
CA LEU A 14 -14.67 -12.24 -6.83
C LEU A 14 -14.83 -12.92 -8.19
N ASP A 15 -15.60 -14.00 -8.24
CA ASP A 15 -15.98 -14.68 -9.51
C ASP A 15 -16.96 -13.84 -10.36
N ARG A 16 -17.30 -12.64 -9.90
CA ARG A 16 -18.20 -11.69 -10.54
C ARG A 16 -17.60 -10.28 -10.51
N PRO A 17 -17.97 -9.41 -11.46
CA PRO A 17 -17.66 -7.99 -11.36
C PRO A 17 -18.18 -7.39 -10.05
N GLN A 18 -17.43 -6.44 -9.47
CA GLN A 18 -17.85 -5.72 -8.27
C GLN A 18 -19.13 -4.92 -8.53
N THR A 19 -20.03 -4.91 -7.54
CA THR A 19 -21.25 -4.10 -7.63
C THR A 19 -20.94 -2.61 -7.44
N PRO A 20 -21.81 -1.70 -7.92
CA PRO A 20 -21.66 -0.27 -7.65
C PRO A 20 -21.61 0.08 -6.15
N ASP A 21 -22.26 -0.71 -5.30
CA ASP A 21 -22.22 -0.51 -3.85
C ASP A 21 -20.90 -0.97 -3.23
N GLU A 22 -20.33 -2.07 -3.69
CA GLU A 22 -18.99 -2.53 -3.26
C GLU A 22 -17.89 -1.54 -3.66
N LEU A 23 -17.98 -0.95 -4.85
CA LEU A 23 -17.02 0.05 -5.34
C LEU A 23 -17.01 1.34 -4.52
N LYS A 24 -18.09 1.67 -3.80
CA LYS A 24 -18.12 2.83 -2.89
C LYS A 24 -17.18 2.68 -1.70
N PHE A 25 -16.83 1.44 -1.34
CA PHE A 25 -15.92 1.13 -0.23
C PHE A 25 -14.47 0.88 -0.69
N TYR A 26 -14.12 1.31 -1.91
CA TYR A 26 -12.79 1.17 -2.45
C TYR A 26 -11.77 2.00 -1.65
N ALA A 27 -10.76 1.34 -1.11
CA ALA A 27 -9.67 2.02 -0.42
C ALA A 27 -8.62 2.52 -1.42
N ARG A 28 -8.16 3.76 -1.26
CA ARG A 28 -7.17 4.35 -2.17
C ARG A 28 -5.86 3.56 -2.16
N ASN A 29 -5.35 3.25 -3.34
CA ASN A 29 -4.00 2.73 -3.50
C ASN A 29 -2.98 3.86 -3.68
N TYR A 30 -1.85 3.78 -2.97
CA TYR A 30 -0.76 4.74 -2.99
C TYR A 30 0.53 4.20 -3.63
N VAL A 31 0.45 3.23 -4.55
CA VAL A 31 1.64 2.56 -5.13
C VAL A 31 2.68 3.53 -5.69
N MET A 32 2.26 4.60 -6.39
CA MET A 32 3.19 5.58 -6.96
C MET A 32 3.90 6.38 -5.87
N LEU A 33 3.19 6.73 -4.80
CA LEU A 33 3.80 7.39 -3.64
C LEU A 33 4.72 6.42 -2.88
N ALA A 34 4.39 5.13 -2.85
CA ALA A 34 5.23 4.08 -2.27
C ALA A 34 6.53 3.86 -3.05
N LEU A 35 6.49 3.95 -4.38
CA LEU A 35 7.69 3.94 -5.22
C LEU A 35 8.58 5.15 -4.93
N LEU A 36 7.99 6.35 -4.79
CA LEU A 36 8.73 7.52 -4.36
C LEU A 36 9.34 7.33 -2.96
N ALA A 37 8.55 6.85 -2.00
CA ALA A 37 9.02 6.58 -0.64
C ALA A 37 10.18 5.57 -0.61
N MET A 38 10.21 4.59 -1.51
CA MET A 38 11.32 3.64 -1.66
C MET A 38 12.61 4.32 -2.12
N ILE A 39 12.52 5.32 -2.99
CA ILE A 39 13.68 6.12 -3.41
C ILE A 39 14.17 7.01 -2.26
N LEU A 40 13.25 7.63 -1.51
CA LEU A 40 13.59 8.54 -0.42
C LEU A 40 14.16 7.81 0.80
N PHE A 41 13.53 6.72 1.23
CA PHE A 41 14.01 5.93 2.35
C PHE A 41 13.59 4.46 2.20
N LEU A 42 14.54 3.68 1.67
CA LEU A 42 14.36 2.30 1.22
C LEU A 42 13.61 1.39 2.21
N PRO A 43 13.94 1.33 3.51
CA PRO A 43 13.26 0.41 4.44
C PRO A 43 11.76 0.65 4.55
N PHE A 44 11.33 1.91 4.68
CA PHE A 44 9.91 2.23 4.82
C PHE A 44 9.18 2.22 3.48
N GLY A 45 9.86 2.58 2.38
CA GLY A 45 9.27 2.47 1.05
C GLY A 45 8.96 1.03 0.64
N ILE A 46 9.81 0.05 0.98
CA ILE A 46 9.52 -1.37 0.76
C ILE A 46 8.25 -1.79 1.50
N LEU A 47 8.12 -1.40 2.78
CA LEU A 47 6.93 -1.69 3.58
C LEU A 47 5.68 -1.01 2.99
N ALA A 48 5.80 0.23 2.51
CA ALA A 48 4.72 0.94 1.84
C ALA A 48 4.27 0.21 0.56
N ILE A 49 5.20 -0.27 -0.27
CA ILE A 49 4.88 -1.03 -1.49
C ILE A 49 4.16 -2.34 -1.12
N TYR A 50 4.66 -3.05 -0.11
CA TYR A 50 4.04 -4.29 0.36
C TYR A 50 2.58 -4.08 0.78
N PHE A 51 2.31 -3.07 1.62
CA PHE A 51 0.93 -2.80 2.04
C PHE A 51 0.07 -2.22 0.91
N SER A 52 0.64 -1.48 -0.04
CA SER A 52 -0.04 -0.97 -1.22
C SER A 52 -0.55 -2.12 -2.11
N ILE A 53 0.28 -3.14 -2.34
CA ILE A 53 -0.12 -4.37 -3.04
C ILE A 53 -1.24 -5.06 -2.26
N GLN A 54 -1.11 -5.19 -0.94
CA GLN A 54 -2.18 -5.78 -0.13
C GLN A 54 -3.50 -4.99 -0.15
N THR A 55 -3.47 -3.66 -0.29
CA THR A 55 -4.67 -2.84 -0.50
C THR A 55 -5.34 -3.18 -1.82
N ASN A 56 -4.58 -3.29 -2.91
CA ASN A 56 -5.10 -3.68 -4.21
C ASN A 56 -5.76 -5.08 -4.16
N GLU A 57 -5.07 -6.05 -3.57
CA GLU A 57 -5.62 -7.41 -3.46
C GLU A 57 -6.89 -7.46 -2.60
N ALA A 58 -6.94 -6.68 -1.51
CA ALA A 58 -8.15 -6.58 -0.69
C ALA A 58 -9.32 -5.91 -1.43
N ASN A 59 -9.03 -4.85 -2.20
CA ASN A 59 -10.02 -4.17 -3.03
C ASN A 59 -10.63 -5.11 -4.08
N LYS A 60 -9.81 -5.94 -4.75
CA LYS A 60 -10.30 -6.92 -5.74
C LYS A 60 -11.26 -7.96 -5.13
N CYS A 61 -11.12 -8.24 -3.84
CA CYS A 61 -11.95 -9.20 -3.13
C CYS A 61 -13.17 -8.56 -2.44
N SER A 62 -13.43 -7.25 -2.67
CA SER A 62 -14.42 -6.46 -1.93
C SER A 62 -14.28 -6.54 -0.40
N ASN A 63 -13.07 -6.84 0.11
CA ASN A 63 -12.77 -6.83 1.54
C ASN A 63 -12.28 -5.44 1.96
N TRP A 64 -13.25 -4.53 2.13
CA TRP A 64 -12.98 -3.12 2.35
C TRP A 64 -12.26 -2.85 3.67
N GLU A 65 -12.57 -3.56 4.77
CA GLU A 65 -11.91 -3.39 6.08
C GLU A 65 -10.39 -3.57 5.96
N ASP A 66 -9.98 -4.67 5.33
CA ASP A 66 -8.58 -4.96 5.06
C ASP A 66 -7.96 -3.97 4.08
N ALA A 67 -8.72 -3.55 3.06
CA ALA A 67 -8.24 -2.58 2.08
C ALA A 67 -7.92 -1.23 2.75
N TYR A 68 -8.81 -0.74 3.61
CA TYR A 68 -8.60 0.48 4.40
C TYR A 68 -7.45 0.34 5.40
N ARG A 69 -7.36 -0.80 6.09
CA ARG A 69 -6.26 -1.05 7.04
C ARG A 69 -4.89 -1.04 6.35
N ASN A 70 -4.76 -1.72 5.21
CA ASN A 70 -3.52 -1.73 4.43
C ASN A 70 -3.24 -0.38 3.76
N SER A 71 -4.29 0.34 3.33
CA SER A 71 -4.16 1.68 2.74
C SER A 71 -3.62 2.68 3.77
N SER A 72 -4.16 2.64 4.99
CA SER A 72 -3.68 3.44 6.12
C SER A 72 -2.22 3.13 6.48
N ARG A 73 -1.85 1.83 6.55
CA ARG A 73 -0.46 1.42 6.75
C ARG A 73 0.47 1.96 5.67
N THR A 74 0.05 1.86 4.40
CA THR A 74 0.79 2.41 3.27
C THR A 74 1.03 3.91 3.44
N MET A 75 -0.02 4.66 3.80
CA MET A 75 0.08 6.10 4.06
C MET A 75 1.08 6.42 5.17
N TRP A 76 1.02 5.70 6.30
CA TRP A 76 1.95 5.90 7.42
C TRP A 76 3.40 5.62 7.03
N PHE A 77 3.67 4.50 6.33
CA PHE A 77 5.04 4.20 5.89
C PHE A 77 5.56 5.20 4.85
N ASN A 78 4.70 5.70 3.95
CA ASN A 78 5.07 6.78 3.04
C ASN A 78 5.46 8.06 3.81
N MET A 79 4.65 8.45 4.80
CA MET A 79 4.94 9.62 5.63
C MET A 79 6.25 9.45 6.39
N LEU A 80 6.46 8.29 7.03
CA LEU A 80 7.69 7.99 7.76
C LEU A 80 8.92 7.99 6.84
N ALA A 81 8.81 7.46 5.62
CA ALA A 81 9.90 7.48 4.65
C ALA A 81 10.32 8.90 4.29
N ILE A 82 9.33 9.77 4.02
CA ILE A 82 9.56 11.18 3.68
C ILE A 82 10.21 11.92 4.87
N VAL A 83 9.68 11.74 6.08
CA VAL A 83 10.23 12.37 7.29
C VAL A 83 11.66 11.88 7.57
N ALA A 84 11.92 10.58 7.44
CA ALA A 84 13.25 10.02 7.61
C ALA A 84 14.24 10.60 6.59
N PHE A 85 13.86 10.69 5.32
CA PHE A 85 14.70 11.29 4.29
C PHE A 85 15.00 12.77 4.58
N VAL A 86 13.99 13.56 4.95
CA VAL A 86 14.19 14.97 5.33
C VAL A 86 15.14 15.08 6.53
N GLY A 87 14.99 14.21 7.54
CA GLY A 87 15.89 14.16 8.69
C GLY A 87 17.34 13.80 8.32
N ILE A 88 17.53 12.84 7.41
CA ILE A 88 18.86 12.46 6.90
C ILE A 88 19.50 13.63 6.14
N ILE A 89 18.75 14.28 5.24
CA ILE A 89 19.25 15.46 4.50
C ILE A 89 19.61 16.59 5.45
N TYR A 90 18.79 16.85 6.47
CA TYR A 90 19.08 17.86 7.49
C TYR A 90 20.42 17.57 8.20
N ILE A 91 20.65 16.33 8.63
CA ILE A 91 21.90 15.93 9.31
C ILE A 91 23.09 16.09 8.35
N LEU A 92 22.97 15.64 7.10
CA LEU A 92 24.06 15.70 6.12
C LEU A 92 24.44 17.12 5.68
N VAL A 93 23.49 18.05 5.69
CA VAL A 93 23.71 19.43 5.18
C VAL A 93 24.04 20.41 6.30
N LEU A 94 23.43 20.24 7.47
CA LEU A 94 23.49 21.23 8.55
C LEU A 94 24.25 20.76 9.79
N VAL A 95 24.57 19.47 9.91
CA VAL A 95 25.24 18.91 11.09
C VAL A 95 26.61 18.31 10.76
N LEU A 96 26.75 17.65 9.61
CA LEU A 96 28.00 17.08 9.10
C LEU A 96 28.72 18.05 8.17
#